data_AF-A0A2G2WUH6-F1
#
_entry.id   AF-A0A2G2WUH6-F1
#
_cell.length_a   1.000
_cell.length_b   1.000
_cell.length_c   1.000
_cell.angle_alpha   90.00
_cell.angle_beta   90.00
_cell.angle_gamma   90.00
#
_symmetry.space_group_name_H-M   'P 1'
#
loop_
_entity.id
_entity.type
_entity.pdbx_description
1 polymer ?
#
loop_
_entity_poly.entity_id
_entity_poly.type
_entity_poly.pdbx_seq_one_letter_code
_entity_poly.pdbx_strand_id
1 'polypeptide(L)'
;MRTIDQTSKEPRYLGDSYYHDSVMVSSKGLELEFLQILTIYTTIDLSNNKFEEYIPSIMGDLIALRVLNLSHNGLQGHIPPSFFS
;
A
#
# COMPACT_ATOMS: atom_id res chain seq x y z
N MET A 1 18.34 4.80 0.56
CA MET A 1 17.76 3.48 0.21
C MET A 1 16.95 3.01 1.41
N ARG A 2 15.61 3.13 1.36
CA ARG A 2 14.72 2.69 2.44
C ARG A 2 14.20 1.30 2.04
N THR A 3 14.78 0.26 2.62
CA THR A 3 14.45 -1.13 2.33
C THR A 3 13.29 -1.58 3.22
N ILE A 4 12.33 -2.30 2.63
CA ILE A 4 11.29 -3.01 3.38
C ILE A 4 11.95 -4.23 4.01
N ASP A 5 11.91 -4.31 5.34
CA ASP A 5 12.32 -5.52 6.06
C ASP A 5 11.23 -6.58 5.94
N GLN A 6 11.51 -7.61 5.15
CA GLN A 6 10.62 -8.74 4.90
C GLN A 6 10.49 -9.69 6.11
N THR A 7 11.23 -9.44 7.20
CA THR A 7 11.17 -10.25 8.44
C THR A 7 10.31 -9.64 9.54
N SER A 8 9.66 -8.49 9.28
CA SER A 8 8.82 -7.81 10.27
C SER A 8 7.55 -8.62 10.56
N LYS A 9 7.33 -8.93 11.85
CA LYS A 9 6.09 -9.54 12.34
C LYS A 9 4.88 -8.71 11.91
N GLU A 10 3.79 -9.41 11.61
CA GLU A 10 2.52 -8.85 11.12
C GLU A 10 2.13 -7.55 11.87
N PRO A 11 1.82 -6.47 11.14
CA PRO A 11 1.41 -5.23 11.77
C PRO A 11 0.07 -5.39 12.48
N ARG A 12 0.06 -5.15 13.79
CA ARG A 12 -1.08 -5.37 14.73
C ARG A 12 -2.37 -4.58 14.41
N TYR A 13 -2.40 -3.80 13.34
CA TYR A 13 -3.57 -3.05 12.88
C TYR A 13 -4.34 -3.75 11.74
N LEU A 14 -3.83 -4.86 11.21
CA LEU A 14 -4.58 -5.76 10.32
C LEU A 14 -5.22 -6.86 11.19
N GLY A 15 -6.52 -6.79 11.42
CA GLY A 15 -7.24 -7.83 12.17
C GLY A 15 -7.17 -9.21 11.51
N ASP A 16 -7.42 -10.26 12.29
CA ASP A 16 -7.17 -11.70 12.04
C ASP A 16 -7.77 -12.34 10.76
N SER A 17 -8.39 -11.57 9.85
CA SER A 17 -9.28 -12.10 8.79
C SER A 17 -8.93 -11.70 7.35
N TYR A 18 -7.75 -11.13 7.05
CA TYR A 18 -7.44 -10.71 5.67
C TYR A 18 -6.33 -11.51 4.99
N TYR A 19 -6.72 -12.21 3.92
CA TYR A 19 -5.92 -12.79 2.84
C TYR A 19 -4.81 -13.76 3.25
N HIS A 20 -5.22 -14.90 3.81
CA HIS A 20 -4.36 -16.09 3.93
C HIS A 20 -4.53 -17.06 2.75
N ASP A 21 -4.92 -16.55 1.58
CA ASP A 21 -5.02 -17.38 0.37
C ASP A 21 -3.71 -17.33 -0.40
N SER A 22 -3.11 -18.51 -0.60
CA SER A 22 -2.01 -18.70 -1.53
C SER A 22 -2.55 -18.76 -2.96
N VAL A 23 -1.75 -18.26 -3.91
CA VAL A 23 -2.08 -18.37 -5.34
C VAL A 23 -1.10 -19.33 -5.99
N MET A 24 -1.63 -20.37 -6.62
CA MET A 24 -0.85 -21.29 -7.43
C MET A 24 -0.79 -20.77 -8.86
N VAL A 25 0.43 -20.58 -9.37
CA VAL A 25 0.67 -20.17 -10.76
C VAL A 25 1.35 -21.30 -11.50
N SER A 26 0.70 -21.78 -12.57
CA SER A 26 1.25 -22.82 -13.43
C SER A 26 1.65 -22.23 -14.79
N SER A 27 2.93 -22.31 -15.15
CA SER A 27 3.44 -21.86 -16.45
C SER A 27 4.53 -22.79 -16.97
N LYS A 28 4.40 -23.25 -18.22
CA LYS A 28 5.38 -24.13 -18.91
C LYS A 28 5.80 -25.36 -18.09
N GLY A 29 4.85 -26.00 -17.41
CA GLY A 29 5.09 -27.20 -16.59
C GLY A 29 5.76 -26.92 -15.24
N LEU A 30 5.88 -25.65 -14.85
CA LEU A 30 6.36 -25.22 -13.55
C LEU A 30 5.19 -24.71 -12.72
N GLU A 31 5.04 -25.27 -11.52
CA GLU A 31 4.04 -24.86 -10.53
C GLU A 31 4.74 -24.08 -9.41
N LEU A 32 4.32 -22.83 -9.20
CA LEU A 32 4.82 -21.98 -8.14
C LEU A 32 3.68 -21.63 -7.20
N GLU A 33 3.90 -21.89 -5.91
CA GLU A 33 3.01 -21.44 -4.85
C GLU A 33 3.48 -20.07 -4.34
N PHE A 34 2.62 -19.06 -4.49
CA PHE A 34 2.82 -17.76 -3.88
C PHE A 34 2.12 -17.74 -2.53
N LEU A 35 2.91 -17.90 -1.45
CA LEU A 35 2.43 -17.99 -0.05
C LEU A 35 1.86 -16.67 0.50
N GLN A 36 1.98 -15.58 -0.23
CA GLN A 36 1.42 -14.28 0.11
C GLN A 36 0.94 -13.67 -1.19
N ILE A 37 -0.33 -13.28 -1.28
CA ILE A 37 -0.77 -12.36 -2.31
C ILE A 37 0.21 -11.18 -2.27
N LEU A 38 0.96 -11.03 -3.36
CA LEU A 38 2.07 -10.12 -3.48
C LEU A 38 1.68 -8.72 -2.96
N THR A 39 2.65 -8.03 -2.37
CA THR A 39 2.63 -6.66 -1.82
C THR A 39 2.20 -5.56 -2.82
N ILE A 40 1.61 -5.95 -3.96
CA ILE A 40 1.05 -5.14 -5.04
C ILE A 40 -0.27 -4.45 -4.64
N TYR A 41 -0.86 -4.76 -3.48
CA TYR A 41 -2.21 -4.30 -3.11
C TYR A 41 -2.28 -3.37 -1.89
N THR A 42 -1.17 -2.79 -1.42
CA THR A 42 -1.28 -1.80 -0.33
C THR A 42 -1.97 -0.55 -0.87
N THR A 43 -3.26 -0.41 -0.53
CA THR A 43 -4.13 0.67 -0.93
C THR A 43 -4.59 1.41 0.31
N ILE A 44 -4.52 2.74 0.28
CA ILE A 44 -5.12 3.60 1.28
C ILE A 44 -6.23 4.39 0.59
N ASP A 45 -7.47 4.18 1.02
CA ASP A 45 -8.61 4.99 0.60
C ASP A 45 -9.03 5.92 1.72
N LEU A 46 -8.88 7.22 1.47
CA LEU A 46 -9.26 8.33 2.35
C LEU A 46 -10.27 9.24 1.65
N SER A 47 -10.95 8.73 0.62
CA SER A 47 -11.90 9.51 -0.15
C SER A 47 -13.14 9.89 0.66
N ASN A 48 -13.81 10.96 0.24
CA ASN A 48 -15.07 11.44 0.83
C ASN A 48 -14.95 11.79 2.33
N ASN A 49 -13.87 12.49 2.67
CA ASN A 49 -13.62 13.02 4.01
C ASN A 49 -13.61 14.56 3.97
N LYS A 50 -13.37 15.17 5.13
CA LYS A 50 -13.23 16.61 5.30
C LYS A 50 -11.77 16.99 5.58
N PHE A 51 -10.81 16.29 4.97
CA PHE A 51 -9.41 16.70 5.08
C PHE A 51 -9.20 17.98 4.29
N GLU A 52 -8.56 18.95 4.92
CA GLU A 52 -8.29 20.28 4.38
C GLU A 52 -6.78 20.52 4.36
N GLU A 53 -6.35 21.63 3.77
CA GLU A 53 -4.93 22.01 3.66
C GLU A 53 -4.10 21.05 2.79
N TYR A 54 -2.83 20.88 3.12
CA TYR A 54 -1.83 20.24 2.26
C TYR A 54 -1.69 18.75 2.55
N ILE A 55 -1.34 17.97 1.53
CA ILE A 55 -0.93 16.57 1.70
C ILE A 55 0.41 16.53 2.45
N PRO A 56 0.51 15.84 3.60
CA PRO A 56 1.77 15.71 4.32
C PRO A 56 2.82 14.95 3.50
N SER A 57 4.06 15.47 3.44
CA SER A 57 5.16 14.84 2.68
C SER A 57 5.50 13.43 3.16
N ILE A 58 5.21 13.11 4.42
CA ILE A 58 5.41 11.78 5.02
C ILE A 58 4.64 10.68 4.27
N MET A 59 3.56 11.02 3.55
CA MET A 59 2.82 10.04 2.74
C MET A 59 3.68 9.44 1.63
N GLY A 60 4.72 10.14 1.16
CA GLY A 60 5.70 9.62 0.20
C GLY A 60 6.70 8.62 0.80
N ASP A 61 6.80 8.53 2.13
CA ASP A 61 7.69 7.58 2.80
C ASP A 61 7.09 6.15 2.87
N LEU A 62 5.82 6.00 2.44
CA LEU A 62 5.10 4.73 2.40
C LEU A 62 5.54 3.88 1.19
N ILE A 63 6.74 3.32 1.25
CA ILE A 63 7.41 2.59 0.15
C ILE A 63 6.66 1.33 -0.36
N ALA A 64 5.77 0.77 0.45
CA ALA A 64 4.93 -0.36 0.06
C ALA A 64 3.58 0.06 -0.56
N LEU A 65 3.22 1.34 -0.49
CA LEU A 65 1.95 1.87 -1.01
C LEU A 65 1.91 1.81 -2.53
N ARG A 66 0.76 1.43 -3.08
CA ARG A 66 0.53 1.31 -4.53
C ARG A 66 -0.60 2.20 -5.01
N VAL A 67 -1.64 2.37 -4.19
CA VAL A 67 -2.77 3.24 -4.48
C VAL A 67 -3.08 4.11 -3.27
N LEU A 68 -3.21 5.42 -3.50
CA LEU A 68 -3.65 6.40 -2.51
C LEU A 68 -4.81 7.20 -3.09
N ASN A 69 -6.02 6.95 -2.58
CA ASN A 69 -7.21 7.69 -3.01
C ASN A 69 -7.51 8.81 -2.02
N LEU A 70 -7.32 10.06 -2.45
CA LEU A 70 -7.59 11.28 -1.66
C LEU A 70 -8.77 12.09 -2.23
N SER A 71 -9.53 11.52 -3.16
CA SER A 71 -10.62 12.21 -3.85
C SER A 71 -11.73 12.66 -2.88
N HIS A 72 -12.53 13.67 -3.28
CA HIS A 72 -13.63 14.17 -2.45
C HIS A 72 -13.19 14.62 -1.04
N ASN A 73 -12.13 15.43 -0.98
CA ASN A 73 -11.69 16.16 0.21
C ASN A 73 -11.57 17.66 -0.11
N GLY A 74 -11.26 18.48 0.89
CA GLY A 74 -10.94 19.91 0.76
C GLY A 74 -9.43 20.20 0.66
N LEU A 75 -8.64 19.23 0.17
CA LEU A 75 -7.19 19.36 0.07
C LEU A 75 -6.80 20.41 -0.98
N GLN A 76 -5.76 21.19 -0.67
CA GLN A 76 -5.27 22.31 -1.44
C GLN A 76 -3.73 22.33 -1.52
N GLY A 77 -3.19 23.12 -2.45
CA GLY A 77 -1.75 23.20 -2.71
C GLY A 77 -1.21 22.11 -3.65
N HIS A 78 0.10 21.90 -3.63
CA HIS A 78 0.79 21.01 -4.57
C HIS A 78 0.94 19.59 -4.03
N ILE A 79 1.00 18.60 -4.92
CA ILE A 79 1.37 17.22 -4.56
C ILE A 79 2.82 17.23 -4.04
N PRO A 80 3.10 16.64 -2.87
CA PRO A 80 4.44 16.61 -2.31
C PRO A 80 5.44 15.92 -3.26
N PRO A 81 6.64 16.50 -3.48
CA PRO A 81 7.66 15.88 -4.32
C PRO A 81 8.10 14.49 -3.85
N SER A 82 7.91 14.16 -2.56
CA SER A 82 8.20 12.85 -1.98
C SER A 82 7.37 11.70 -2.58
N PHE A 83 6.33 11.99 -3.37
CA PHE A 83 5.57 10.96 -4.09
C PHE A 83 6.31 10.46 -5.34
N PHE A 84 7.34 11.19 -5.77
CA PHE A 84 8.10 10.91 -6.98
C PHE A 84 9.55 10.50 -6.68
N SER A 85 9.91 10.36 -5.40
CA SER A 85 11.27 10.06 -4.91
C SER A 85 11.54 8.59 -4.66
#